data_AF-A0A809QHD4-F1
#
_entry.id   AF-A0A809QHD4-F1
#
_cell.length_a   1.000
_cell.length_b   1.000
_cell.length_c   1.000
_cell.angle_alpha   90.00
_cell.angle_beta   90.00
_cell.angle_gamma   90.00
#
_symmetry.space_group_name_H-M   'P 1'
#
loop_
_entity.id
_entity.type
_entity.pdbx_description
1 polymer ?
#
loop_
_entity_poly.entity_id
_entity_poly.type
_entity_poly.pdbx_seq_one_letter_code
_entity_poly.pdbx_strand_id
1 'polypeptide(L)'
;MLVCPLMLLLLLQPLFNWEVNGQEMTYLELWTTGTGVELAVFLAMMAAGSWGMAARKPWARWVLVFMQPALLLMLALYPSTWMAQEGLNIADLALQTLIVSLCVYACLFHLPGMRRYYQAAEPAMARRQL
;
A
#
# COMPACT_ATOMS: atom_id res chain seq x y z
N MET A 1 3.88 -0.81 13.20
CA MET A 1 2.48 -0.46 12.88
C MET A 1 2.22 1.05 12.84
N LEU A 2 3.02 1.88 13.54
CA LEU A 2 2.86 3.34 13.53
C LEU A 2 3.60 4.05 12.38
N VAL A 3 4.58 3.39 11.76
CA VAL A 3 5.44 4.00 10.74
C VAL A 3 4.63 4.49 9.53
N CYS A 4 3.81 3.64 8.89
CA CYS A 4 3.04 4.06 7.71
C CYS A 4 2.01 5.19 8.01
N PRO A 5 1.23 5.13 9.11
CA PRO A 5 0.38 6.26 9.52
C PRO A 5 1.15 7.55 9.79
N LEU A 6 2.30 7.46 10.47
CA LEU A 6 3.12 8.62 10.77
C LEU A 6 3.71 9.22 9.48
N MET A 7 4.24 8.39 8.60
CA MET A 7 4.75 8.83 7.30
C MET A 7 3.66 9.44 6.43
N LEU A 8 2.43 8.91 6.48
CA LEU A 8 1.28 9.51 5.79
C LEU A 8 0.97 10.91 6.32
N LEU A 9 0.98 11.09 7.64
CA LEU A 9 0.79 12.42 8.24
C LEU A 9 1.90 13.39 7.83
N LEU A 10 3.16 12.95 7.83
CA LEU A 10 4.30 13.77 7.40
C LEU A 10 4.22 14.13 5.92
N LEU A 11 3.76 13.21 5.07
CA LEU A 11 3.57 13.44 3.63
C LEU A 11 2.51 14.49 3.34
N LEU A 12 1.44 14.53 4.15
CA LEU A 12 0.35 15.50 4.00
C LEU A 12 0.68 16.90 4.53
N GLN A 13 1.82 17.07 5.20
CA GLN A 13 2.23 18.34 5.77
C GLN A 13 3.39 18.96 4.98
N PRO A 14 3.36 20.27 4.68
CA PRO A 14 4.43 20.96 3.95
C PRO A 14 5.61 21.28 4.87
N LEU A 15 6.12 20.28 5.59
CA LEU A 15 7.19 20.45 6.59
C LEU A 15 8.58 20.13 6.04
N PHE A 16 8.67 19.29 5.01
CA PHE A 16 9.93 18.77 4.49
C PHE A 16 9.92 18.75 2.96
N ASN A 17 11.08 19.01 2.37
CA ASN A 17 11.35 18.64 0.99
C ASN A 17 11.59 17.13 0.94
N TRP A 18 11.18 16.50 -0.15
CA TRP A 18 11.23 15.05 -0.33
C TRP A 18 12.30 14.71 -1.35
N GLU A 19 13.13 13.73 -1.06
CA GLU A 19 14.07 13.20 -2.04
C GLU A 19 13.42 12.02 -2.77
N VAL A 20 13.25 12.14 -4.08
CA VAL A 20 12.67 11.11 -4.95
C VAL A 20 13.68 10.84 -6.07
N ASN A 21 14.14 9.59 -6.18
CA ASN A 21 15.16 9.18 -7.16
C ASN A 21 16.44 10.05 -7.14
N GLY A 22 16.88 10.49 -5.96
CA GLY A 22 18.09 11.32 -5.80
C GLY A 22 17.90 12.80 -6.16
N GLN A 23 16.67 13.22 -6.46
CA GLN A 23 16.32 14.63 -6.67
C GLN A 23 15.49 15.14 -5.50
N GLU A 24 15.88 16.30 -4.96
CA GLU A 24 15.03 17.04 -4.04
C GLU A 24 13.82 17.60 -4.79
N MET A 25 12.63 17.28 -4.30
CA MET A 25 11.35 17.81 -4.74
C MET A 25 10.73 18.61 -3.60
N THR A 26 10.28 19.82 -3.92
CA THR A 26 9.49 20.60 -2.98
C THR A 26 8.12 19.96 -2.75
N TYR A 27 7.48 20.29 -1.63
CA TYR A 27 6.12 19.82 -1.34
C TYR A 27 5.16 20.11 -2.51
N LEU A 28 5.23 21.30 -3.10
CA LEU A 28 4.33 21.67 -4.20
C LEU A 28 4.58 20.81 -5.44
N GLU A 29 5.84 20.60 -5.82
CA GLU A 29 6.23 19.75 -6.95
C GLU A 29 5.77 18.30 -6.75
N LEU A 30 5.89 17.79 -5.52
CA LEU A 30 5.46 16.43 -5.18
C LEU A 30 3.97 16.21 -5.48
N TRP A 31 3.11 17.18 -5.14
CA TRP A 31 1.68 17.08 -5.36
C TRP A 31 1.26 17.42 -6.79
N THR A 32 1.95 18.35 -7.47
CA THR A 32 1.65 18.67 -8.88
C THR A 32 2.08 17.57 -9.85
N THR A 33 3.17 16.83 -9.53
CA THR A 33 3.66 15.72 -10.37
C THR A 33 2.84 14.43 -10.18
N GLY A 34 1.96 14.37 -9.17
CA GLY A 34 1.18 13.19 -8.81
C GLY A 34 1.92 12.19 -7.90
N THR A 35 3.24 12.36 -7.72
CA THR A 35 4.08 11.51 -6.85
C THR A 35 3.57 11.48 -5.40
N GLY A 36 3.15 12.63 -4.88
CA GLY A 36 2.60 12.74 -3.52
C GLY A 36 1.29 11.97 -3.36
N VAL A 37 0.42 11.99 -4.38
CA VAL A 37 -0.85 11.24 -4.39
C VAL A 37 -0.57 9.74 -4.38
N GLU A 38 0.37 9.29 -5.21
CA GLU A 38 0.76 7.89 -5.31
C GLU A 38 1.32 7.36 -3.98
N LEU A 39 2.25 8.10 -3.38
CA LEU A 39 2.81 7.78 -2.05
C LEU A 39 1.73 7.80 -0.97
N ALA A 40 0.78 8.74 -1.03
CA ALA A 40 -0.32 8.81 -0.07
C ALA A 40 -1.22 7.57 -0.18
N VAL A 41 -1.57 7.15 -1.39
CA VAL A 41 -2.35 5.92 -1.64
C VAL A 41 -1.60 4.70 -1.12
N PHE A 42 -0.31 4.59 -1.44
CA PHE A 42 0.53 3.50 -0.95
C PHE A 42 0.52 3.40 0.58
N LEU A 43 0.85 4.51 1.25
CA LEU A 43 0.95 4.58 2.70
C LEU A 43 -0.40 4.35 3.37
N ALA A 44 -1.49 4.85 2.78
CA ALA A 44 -2.85 4.64 3.28
C ALA A 44 -3.26 3.16 3.19
N MET A 45 -3.00 2.49 2.06
CA MET A 45 -3.29 1.06 1.91
C MET A 45 -2.42 0.20 2.82
N MET A 46 -1.14 0.54 2.98
CA MET A 46 -0.24 -0.13 3.93
C MET A 46 -0.69 0.06 5.38
N ALA A 47 -1.11 1.28 5.76
CA ALA A 47 -1.65 1.56 7.08
C ALA A 47 -2.94 0.78 7.34
N ALA A 48 -3.90 0.86 6.41
CA ALA A 48 -5.18 0.17 6.50
C ALA A 48 -5.03 -1.36 6.52
N GLY A 49 -4.18 -1.89 5.66
CA GLY A 49 -3.84 -3.31 5.60
C GLY A 49 -3.17 -3.79 6.88
N SER A 50 -2.11 -3.11 7.33
CA SER A 50 -1.39 -3.51 8.55
C SER A 50 -2.27 -3.41 9.80
N TRP A 51 -2.96 -2.29 10.04
CA TRP A 51 -3.86 -2.12 11.18
C TRP A 51 -5.06 -3.05 11.11
N GLY A 52 -5.67 -3.21 9.94
CA GLY A 52 -6.76 -4.15 9.75
C GLY A 52 -6.30 -5.59 10.03
N MET A 53 -5.06 -5.95 9.72
CA MET A 53 -4.48 -7.25 10.06
C MET A 53 -4.24 -7.42 11.56
N ALA A 54 -3.77 -6.40 12.27
CA ALA A 54 -3.66 -6.45 13.74
C ALA A 54 -5.02 -6.46 14.44
N ALA A 55 -6.00 -5.73 13.92
CA ALA A 55 -7.40 -5.79 14.34
C ALA A 55 -8.10 -7.08 13.86
N ARG A 56 -7.39 -7.93 13.10
CA ARG A 56 -7.83 -9.23 12.58
C ARG A 56 -9.11 -9.13 11.74
N LYS A 57 -9.28 -8.03 11.01
CA LYS A 57 -10.40 -7.81 10.11
C LYS A 57 -10.16 -8.53 8.77
N PRO A 58 -11.17 -9.23 8.22
CA PRO A 58 -11.00 -10.02 7.00
C PRO A 58 -10.78 -9.15 5.75
N TRP A 59 -11.40 -7.96 5.68
CA TRP A 59 -11.27 -7.04 4.55
C TRP A 59 -9.83 -6.51 4.37
N ALA A 60 -9.05 -6.45 5.45
CA ALA A 60 -7.68 -5.92 5.44
C ALA A 60 -6.71 -6.75 4.58
N ARG A 61 -6.99 -8.05 4.43
CA ARG A 61 -6.20 -8.95 3.58
C ARG A 61 -6.29 -8.53 2.12
N TRP A 62 -7.49 -8.15 1.67
CA TRP A 62 -7.72 -7.69 0.31
C TRP A 62 -7.03 -6.36 0.04
N VAL A 63 -6.99 -5.45 1.01
CA VAL A 63 -6.24 -4.19 0.87
C VAL A 63 -4.76 -4.45 0.58
N LEU A 64 -4.14 -5.41 1.27
CA LEU A 64 -2.75 -5.76 1.03
C LEU A 64 -2.53 -6.43 -0.34
N VAL A 65 -3.49 -7.21 -0.83
CA VAL A 65 -3.44 -7.80 -2.18
C VAL A 65 -3.56 -6.74 -3.26
N PHE A 66 -4.47 -5.77 -3.10
CA PHE A 66 -4.71 -4.73 -4.09
C PHE A 66 -3.78 -3.53 -4.01
N MET A 67 -2.88 -3.49 -3.04
CA MET A 67 -1.93 -2.39 -2.88
C MET A 67 -1.09 -2.16 -4.14
N GLN A 68 -0.48 -3.21 -4.68
CA GLN A 68 0.39 -3.09 -5.85
C GLN A 68 -0.41 -2.72 -7.13
N PRO A 69 -1.56 -3.36 -7.43
CA PRO A 69 -2.42 -2.95 -8.53
C PRO A 69 -2.94 -1.51 -8.41
N ALA A 70 -3.20 -1.02 -7.20
CA ALA A 70 -3.62 0.36 -6.98
C ALA A 70 -2.53 1.35 -7.39
N LEU A 71 -1.25 1.04 -7.14
CA LEU A 71 -0.14 1.86 -7.61
C LEU A 71 -0.01 1.88 -9.13
N LEU A 72 -0.17 0.73 -9.78
CA LEU A 72 -0.20 0.65 -11.24
C LEU A 72 -1.35 1.48 -11.83
N LEU A 73 -2.50 1.49 -11.16
CA LEU A 73 -3.63 2.34 -11.56
C LEU A 73 -3.33 3.84 -11.36
N MET A 74 -2.57 4.19 -10.32
CA MET A 74 -2.10 5.58 -10.12
C MET A 74 -1.14 6.02 -11.22
N LEU A 75 -0.25 5.14 -11.69
CA LEU A 75 0.60 5.40 -12.86
C LEU A 75 -0.23 5.71 -14.12
N ALA A 76 -1.35 5.00 -14.32
CA ALA A 76 -2.25 5.26 -15.45
C ALA A 76 -2.98 6.61 -15.33
N LEU A 77 -3.25 7.08 -14.12
CA LEU A 77 -3.89 8.38 -13.85
C LEU A 77 -2.91 9.54 -13.86
N TYR A 78 -1.67 9.32 -13.41
CA TYR A 78 -0.60 10.30 -13.29
C TYR A 78 0.68 9.78 -13.96
N PRO A 79 0.79 9.89 -15.29
CA PRO A 79 1.95 9.39 -16.03
C PRO A 79 3.22 10.23 -15.83
N SER A 80 3.18 11.26 -14.97
CA SER A 80 4.31 12.11 -14.60
C SER A 80 4.96 11.72 -13.26
N THR A 81 4.50 10.65 -12.61
CA THR A 81 5.10 10.22 -11.33
C THR A 81 6.48 9.61 -11.53
N TRP A 82 7.21 9.42 -10.43
CA TRP A 82 8.51 8.74 -10.42
C TRP A 82 8.46 7.30 -10.97
N MET A 83 7.32 6.60 -10.86
CA MET A 83 7.10 5.30 -11.51
C MET A 83 7.06 5.36 -13.03
N ALA A 84 6.91 6.55 -13.61
CA ALA A 84 6.89 6.76 -15.05
C ALA A 84 8.25 7.19 -15.62
N GLN A 85 9.28 7.36 -14.79
CA GLN A 85 10.59 7.84 -15.26
C GLN A 85 11.24 6.86 -16.26
N GLU A 86 12.04 7.44 -17.15
CA GLU A 86 12.43 6.87 -18.44
C GLU A 86 13.02 5.44 -18.33
N GLY A 87 12.46 4.51 -19.11
CA GLY A 87 12.94 3.13 -19.23
C GLY A 87 12.02 2.07 -18.61
N LEU A 88 10.93 2.47 -17.96
CA LEU A 88 9.96 1.52 -17.40
C LEU A 88 9.12 0.83 -18.47
N ASN A 89 9.37 -0.46 -18.65
CA ASN A 89 8.52 -1.32 -19.45
C ASN A 89 7.22 -1.63 -18.69
N ILE A 90 6.12 -0.99 -19.10
CA ILE A 90 4.80 -1.13 -18.48
C ILE A 90 4.36 -2.60 -18.40
N ALA A 91 4.71 -3.43 -19.39
CA ALA A 91 4.38 -4.85 -19.37
C ALA A 91 5.14 -5.62 -18.28
N ASP A 92 6.42 -5.31 -18.08
CA ASP A 92 7.22 -5.92 -17.01
C ASP A 92 6.73 -5.45 -15.62
N LEU A 93 6.45 -4.16 -15.47
CA LEU A 93 5.88 -3.60 -14.23
C LEU A 93 4.52 -4.24 -13.89
N ALA A 94 3.65 -4.42 -14.89
CA ALA A 94 2.36 -5.08 -14.70
C ALA A 94 2.52 -6.56 -14.32
N LEU A 95 3.46 -7.28 -14.94
CA LEU A 95 3.76 -8.67 -14.62
C LEU A 95 4.30 -8.80 -13.18
N GLN A 96 5.25 -7.96 -12.79
CA GLN A 96 5.77 -7.92 -11.42
C GLN A 96 4.68 -7.60 -10.40
N THR A 97 3.82 -6.64 -10.71
CA THR A 97 2.64 -6.28 -9.89
C THR A 97 1.73 -7.48 -9.69
N LEU A 98 1.44 -8.24 -10.75
CA LEU A 98 0.62 -9.44 -10.69
C LEU A 98 1.27 -10.54 -9.83
N ILE A 99 2.56 -10.80 -10.05
CA ILE A 99 3.32 -11.82 -9.30
C ILE A 99 3.31 -11.49 -7.80
N VAL A 100 3.67 -10.26 -7.42
CA VAL A 100 3.69 -9.83 -6.02
C VAL A 100 2.30 -9.94 -5.40
N SER A 101 1.26 -9.51 -6.11
CA SER A 101 -0.13 -9.59 -5.62
C SER A 101 -0.57 -11.04 -5.40
N LEU A 102 -0.22 -11.94 -6.32
CA LEU A 102 -0.50 -13.37 -6.20
C LEU A 102 0.26 -14.01 -5.03
N CYS A 103 1.53 -13.65 -4.84
CA CYS A 103 2.32 -14.11 -3.69
C CYS A 103 1.69 -13.63 -2.37
N VAL A 104 1.29 -12.36 -2.27
CA VAL A 104 0.61 -11.84 -1.09
C VAL A 104 -0.71 -12.57 -0.86
N TYR A 105 -1.51 -12.77 -1.91
CA TYR A 105 -2.76 -13.53 -1.84
C TYR A 105 -2.53 -14.97 -1.34
N ALA A 106 -1.57 -15.69 -1.93
CA ALA A 106 -1.23 -17.04 -1.51
C ALA A 106 -0.79 -17.08 -0.04
N CYS A 107 0.06 -16.14 0.37
CA CYS A 107 0.54 -16.06 1.75
C CYS A 107 -0.57 -15.75 2.76
N LEU A 108 -1.50 -14.87 2.41
CA LEU A 108 -2.55 -14.44 3.35
C LEU A 108 -3.73 -15.42 3.42
N PHE A 109 -4.04 -16.13 2.34
CA PHE A 109 -5.23 -16.98 2.26
C PHE A 109 -4.94 -18.49 2.27
N HIS A 110 -3.80 -18.92 1.71
CA HIS A 110 -3.49 -20.33 1.51
C HIS A 110 -2.46 -20.89 2.50
N LEU A 111 -1.64 -20.07 3.15
CA LEU A 111 -0.72 -20.56 4.18
C LEU A 111 -1.49 -21.03 5.43
N PRO A 112 -1.31 -22.30 5.87
CA PRO A 112 -2.02 -22.84 7.03
C PRO A 112 -1.78 -22.05 8.31
N GLY A 113 -0.56 -21.51 8.51
CA GLY A 113 -0.21 -20.70 9.67
C GLY A 113 -1.02 -19.41 9.77
N MET A 114 -1.14 -18.69 8.65
CA MET A 114 -1.94 -17.45 8.59
C MET A 114 -3.43 -17.75 8.72
N ARG A 115 -3.92 -18.79 8.04
CA ARG A 115 -5.32 -19.21 8.15
C ARG A 115 -5.72 -19.52 9.59
N ARG A 116 -4.90 -20.27 10.33
CA ARG A 116 -5.11 -20.57 11.75
C ARG A 116 -5.08 -19.31 12.61
N TYR A 117 -4.11 -18.42 12.39
CA TYR A 117 -3.98 -17.17 13.13
C TYR A 117 -5.25 -16.31 13.05
N TYR A 118 -5.83 -16.19 11.86
CA TYR A 118 -7.06 -15.41 11.69
C TYR A 118 -8.33 -16.13 12.14
N GLN A 119 -8.44 -17.44 11.94
CA GLN A 119 -9.60 -18.23 12.41
C GLN A 119 -9.67 -18.31 13.94
N ALA A 120 -8.53 -18.34 14.64
CA ALA A 120 -8.48 -18.30 16.10
C ALA A 120 -9.07 -17.01 16.70
N ALA A 121 -9.22 -15.96 15.89
CA ALA A 121 -9.75 -14.67 16.33
C ALA A 121 -11.26 -14.51 16.16
N GLU A 122 -11.87 -15.22 15.21
CA GLU A 122 -13.31 -15.18 14.95
C GLU A 122 -14.17 -15.56 16.18
N PRO A 123 -13.89 -16.65 16.92
CA PRO A 123 -14.69 -16.99 18.10
C PRO A 123 -14.48 -16.02 19.28
N ALA A 124 -13.32 -15.35 19.33
CA ALA A 124 -13.02 -14.37 20.38
C ALA A 124 -13.72 -13.01 20.13
N MET A 125 -13.91 -12.61 18.88
CA MET A 125 -14.69 -11.41 18.54
C MET A 125 -16.20 -11.65 18.71
N ALA A 126 -16.71 -12.83 18.33
CA ALA A 126 -18.12 -13.17 18.54
C ALA A 126 -18.53 -13.15 20.03
N ARG A 127 -17.62 -13.56 20.94
CA ARG A 127 -17.85 -13.48 22.40
C ARG A 127 -17.80 -12.07 23.00
N ARG A 128 -17.21 -11.09 22.32
CA ARG A 128 -17.14 -9.70 22.80
C ARG A 128 -18.34 -8.85 22.34
N GLN A 129 -19.20 -9.40 21.49
CA GLN A 129 -20.39 -8.74 20.95
C GLN A 129 -21.70 -9.23 21.60
N LEU A 130 -21.59 -10.11 22.61
CA LEU A 130 -22.66 -10.54 23.52
C LEU A 130 -22.41 -9.96 24.91
#